data_AF-A0A6I1HLM5-F1
#
_entry.id   AF-A0A6I1HLM5-F1
#
_cell.length_a   1.000
_cell.length_b   1.000
_cell.length_c   1.000
_cell.angle_alpha   90.00
_cell.angle_beta   90.00
_cell.angle_gamma   90.00
#
_symmetry.space_group_name_H-M   'P 1'
#
loop_
_entity.id
_entity.type
_entity.pdbx_description
1 polymer ?
#
loop_
_entity_poly.entity_id
_entity_poly.type
_entity_poly.pdbx_seq_one_letter_code
_entity_poly.pdbx_strand_id
1 'polypeptide(L)'
;MSRQFTFHLFAAVACALTLSACSTAPAVKTAPPPPSLDELMAKATQAASSGNNEAAMGLWKQAADAFPADKNPWTRMAQTRYEAGQYGDAIISAQEVLVRDPADKLANSVIAISGLRLSTRALADLSRQNNLSGPLRTESQDLAKLLRESLGETVLVPAPTAAQGRDKPPARPSRKVQGKAAESSANPFDGLK
;
A
#
# COMPACT_ATOMS: atom_id res chain seq x y z
N MET A 1 28.19 -65.26 -67.59
CA MET A 1 27.27 -65.02 -66.45
C MET A 1 27.88 -65.59 -65.16
N SER A 2 28.93 -64.99 -64.58
CA SER A 2 29.46 -65.47 -63.28
C SER A 2 30.23 -64.43 -62.43
N ARG A 3 30.45 -63.19 -62.90
CA ARG A 3 31.28 -62.19 -62.17
C ARG A 3 30.50 -61.00 -61.58
N GLN A 4 29.20 -60.88 -61.86
CA GLN A 4 28.34 -59.80 -61.36
C GLN A 4 27.70 -60.14 -59.99
N PHE A 5 27.61 -61.43 -59.64
CA PHE A 5 26.94 -61.90 -58.43
C PHE A 5 27.78 -61.74 -57.15
N THR A 6 29.12 -61.75 -57.27
CA THR A 6 30.03 -61.69 -56.11
C THR A 6 30.14 -60.28 -55.51
N PHE A 7 29.92 -59.23 -56.31
CA PHE A 7 30.00 -57.84 -55.83
C PHE A 7 28.76 -57.40 -55.04
N HIS A 8 27.58 -57.99 -55.30
CA HIS A 8 26.36 -57.67 -54.54
C HIS A 8 26.29 -58.41 -53.20
N LEU A 9 26.96 -59.56 -53.08
CA LEU A 9 27.00 -60.32 -51.82
C LEU A 9 27.88 -59.63 -50.76
N PHE A 10 28.92 -58.90 -51.19
CA PHE A 10 29.80 -58.16 -50.27
C PHE A 10 29.23 -56.83 -49.79
N ALA A 11 28.30 -56.22 -50.54
CA ALA A 11 27.64 -54.97 -50.13
C ALA A 11 26.56 -55.20 -49.04
N ALA A 12 25.98 -56.40 -48.96
CA ALA A 12 24.92 -56.72 -48.01
C ALA A 12 25.42 -57.05 -46.59
N VAL A 13 26.69 -57.44 -46.43
CA VAL A 13 27.25 -57.83 -45.12
C VAL A 13 27.83 -56.62 -44.35
N ALA A 14 28.16 -55.52 -45.03
CA ALA A 14 28.71 -54.32 -44.40
C ALA A 14 27.66 -53.44 -43.68
N CYS A 15 26.35 -53.66 -43.91
CA CYS A 15 25.27 -52.91 -43.27
C CYS A 15 24.75 -53.54 -41.97
N ALA A 16 25.21 -54.73 -41.57
CA ALA A 16 24.63 -55.47 -40.45
C ALA A 16 25.37 -55.31 -39.10
N LEU A 17 26.42 -54.47 -39.02
CA LEU A 17 27.27 -54.36 -37.83
C LEU A 17 27.27 -52.97 -37.14
N THR A 18 26.35 -52.07 -37.50
CA THR A 18 26.30 -50.71 -36.90
C THR A 18 25.13 -50.49 -35.91
N LEU A 19 24.37 -51.54 -35.57
CA LEU A 19 23.18 -51.42 -34.69
C LEU A 19 23.40 -51.82 -33.22
N SER A 20 24.64 -52.05 -32.79
CA SER A 20 24.97 -52.22 -31.37
C SER A 20 25.70 -51.00 -30.81
N ALA A 21 25.14 -49.81 -31.05
CA ALA A 21 25.41 -48.65 -30.21
C ALA A 21 24.42 -48.69 -29.04
N CYS A 22 24.96 -48.95 -27.85
CA CYS A 22 24.26 -49.05 -26.59
C CYS A 22 23.25 -47.93 -26.40
N SER A 23 22.02 -48.31 -26.04
CA SER A 23 21.04 -47.46 -25.37
C SER A 23 21.56 -47.09 -23.97
N THR A 24 22.60 -46.26 -23.90
CA THR A 24 22.86 -45.44 -22.74
C THR A 24 22.17 -44.12 -23.02
N ALA A 25 20.88 -44.05 -22.72
CA ALA A 25 20.21 -42.77 -22.62
C ALA A 25 21.06 -41.92 -21.66
N PRO A 26 21.53 -40.72 -22.06
CA PRO A 26 22.14 -39.82 -21.09
C PRO A 26 21.10 -39.66 -19.99
N ALA A 27 21.51 -39.85 -18.73
CA ALA A 27 20.66 -39.53 -17.59
C ALA A 27 20.22 -38.08 -17.79
N VAL A 28 19.00 -37.89 -18.28
CA VAL A 28 18.39 -36.58 -18.40
C VAL A 28 18.37 -36.10 -16.97
N LYS A 29 19.25 -35.17 -16.64
CA LYS A 29 19.16 -34.42 -15.40
C LYS A 29 17.82 -33.72 -15.49
N THR A 30 16.78 -34.36 -15.00
CA THR A 30 15.44 -33.78 -14.87
C THR A 30 15.65 -32.49 -14.10
N ALA A 31 15.36 -31.37 -14.75
CA ALA A 31 15.40 -30.08 -14.10
C ALA A 31 14.53 -30.17 -12.83
N PRO A 32 14.95 -29.55 -11.71
CA PRO A 32 14.14 -29.55 -10.51
C PRO A 32 12.74 -29.01 -10.84
N PRO A 33 11.69 -29.54 -10.19
CA PRO A 33 10.33 -29.04 -10.40
C PRO A 33 10.27 -27.54 -10.10
N PRO A 34 9.38 -26.79 -10.77
CA PRO A 34 9.19 -25.37 -10.46
C PRO A 34 8.80 -25.21 -8.99
N PRO A 35 9.24 -24.12 -8.33
CA PRO A 35 8.95 -23.91 -6.92
C PRO A 35 7.44 -23.77 -6.71
N SER A 36 6.97 -24.34 -5.60
CA SER A 36 5.58 -24.18 -5.16
C SER A 36 5.30 -22.76 -4.66
N LEU A 37 4.02 -22.40 -4.58
CA LEU A 37 3.61 -21.11 -4.02
C LEU A 37 4.13 -20.94 -2.60
N ASP A 38 3.95 -21.95 -1.75
CA ASP A 38 4.39 -21.90 -0.35
C ASP A 38 5.89 -21.68 -0.22
N GLU A 39 6.71 -22.33 -1.07
CA GLU A 39 8.15 -22.12 -1.09
C GLU A 39 8.55 -20.71 -1.51
N LEU A 40 7.89 -20.15 -2.54
CA LEU A 40 8.16 -18.77 -2.96
C LEU A 40 7.75 -17.77 -1.88
N MET A 41 6.58 -17.96 -1.27
CA MET A 41 6.08 -17.11 -0.20
C MET A 41 6.97 -17.18 1.04
N ALA A 42 7.41 -18.38 1.45
CA ALA A 42 8.31 -18.56 2.58
C ALA A 42 9.68 -17.88 2.36
N LYS A 43 10.27 -18.06 1.18
CA LYS A 43 11.53 -17.37 0.80
C LYS A 43 11.37 -15.85 0.80
N ALA A 44 10.25 -15.35 0.28
CA ALA A 44 9.96 -13.92 0.24
C ALA A 44 9.80 -13.35 1.66
N THR A 45 9.07 -14.05 2.53
CA THR A 45 8.92 -13.66 3.94
C THR A 45 10.26 -13.67 4.68
N GLN A 46 11.11 -14.66 4.43
CA GLN A 46 12.46 -14.70 5.00
C GLN A 46 13.29 -13.49 4.55
N ALA A 47 13.29 -13.18 3.25
CA ALA A 47 14.00 -12.02 2.70
C ALA A 47 13.50 -10.70 3.33
N ALA A 48 12.17 -10.51 3.43
CA ALA A 48 11.57 -9.34 4.05
C ALA A 48 11.94 -9.21 5.53
N SER A 49 11.87 -10.31 6.29
CA SER A 49 12.23 -10.32 7.72
C SER A 49 13.70 -10.00 7.99
N SER A 50 14.56 -10.22 6.99
CA SER A 50 15.99 -9.88 7.03
C SER A 50 16.27 -8.46 6.51
N GLY A 51 15.22 -7.65 6.26
CA GLY A 51 15.33 -6.29 5.73
C GLY A 51 15.60 -6.21 4.22
N ASN A 52 15.70 -7.34 3.53
CA ASN A 52 15.91 -7.38 2.09
C ASN A 52 14.58 -7.30 1.33
N ASN A 53 13.97 -6.11 1.40
CA ASN A 53 12.65 -5.85 0.82
C ASN A 53 12.64 -5.97 -0.71
N GLU A 54 13.73 -5.62 -1.39
CA GLU A 54 13.82 -5.75 -2.85
C GLU A 54 13.77 -7.22 -3.29
N ALA A 55 14.55 -8.09 -2.64
CA ALA A 55 14.50 -9.52 -2.92
C ALA A 55 13.11 -10.13 -2.61
N ALA A 56 12.49 -9.71 -1.50
CA ALA A 56 11.13 -10.12 -1.15
C ALA A 56 10.11 -9.72 -2.24
N MET A 57 10.17 -8.47 -2.72
CA MET A 57 9.33 -7.98 -3.80
C MET A 57 9.51 -8.77 -5.09
N GLY A 58 10.75 -9.14 -5.45
CA GLY A 58 11.02 -10.01 -6.59
C GLY A 58 10.39 -11.39 -6.46
N LEU A 59 10.48 -12.01 -5.27
CA LEU A 59 9.90 -13.33 -5.00
C LEU A 59 8.36 -13.31 -4.96
N TRP A 60 7.74 -12.27 -4.37
CA TRP A 60 6.28 -12.13 -4.43
C TRP A 60 5.79 -11.86 -5.85
N LYS A 61 6.53 -11.09 -6.66
CA LYS A 61 6.18 -10.92 -8.07
C LYS A 61 6.27 -12.25 -8.82
N GLN A 62 7.33 -13.01 -8.62
CA GLN A 62 7.46 -14.35 -9.20
C GLN A 62 6.31 -15.27 -8.79
N ALA A 63 5.90 -15.22 -7.51
CA ALA A 63 4.76 -15.98 -7.02
C ALA A 63 3.45 -15.53 -7.67
N ALA A 64 3.24 -14.22 -7.83
CA ALA A 64 2.06 -13.67 -8.50
C ALA A 64 1.98 -14.10 -9.98
N ASP A 65 3.11 -14.11 -10.69
CA ASP A 65 3.18 -14.51 -12.09
C ASP A 65 2.93 -16.02 -12.26
N ALA A 66 3.49 -16.85 -11.37
CA ALA A 66 3.33 -18.30 -11.40
C ALA A 66 1.94 -18.77 -10.91
N PHE A 67 1.32 -18.02 -10.01
CA PHE A 67 0.04 -18.36 -9.38
C PHE A 67 -0.95 -17.19 -9.49
N PRO A 68 -1.44 -16.87 -10.71
CA PRO A 68 -2.19 -15.64 -10.97
C PRO A 68 -3.57 -15.59 -10.30
N ALA A 69 -4.13 -16.72 -9.88
CA ALA A 69 -5.39 -16.76 -9.14
C ALA A 69 -5.23 -16.48 -7.64
N ASP A 70 -4.00 -16.60 -7.11
CA ASP A 70 -3.75 -16.43 -5.68
C ASP A 70 -3.57 -14.95 -5.33
N LYS A 71 -4.28 -14.49 -4.30
CA LYS A 71 -4.22 -13.08 -3.85
C LYS A 71 -3.06 -12.78 -2.93
N ASN A 72 -2.49 -13.78 -2.26
CA ASN A 72 -1.53 -13.60 -1.16
C ASN A 72 -0.25 -12.87 -1.59
N PRO A 73 0.36 -13.14 -2.76
CA PRO A 73 1.53 -12.39 -3.21
C PRO A 73 1.22 -10.89 -3.39
N TRP A 74 0.05 -10.55 -3.94
CA TRP A 74 -0.41 -9.17 -4.10
C TRP A 74 -0.66 -8.48 -2.78
N THR A 75 -1.25 -9.18 -1.81
CA THR A 75 -1.46 -8.67 -0.46
C THR A 75 -0.15 -8.29 0.22
N ARG A 76 0.88 -9.15 0.10
CA ARG A 76 2.21 -8.85 0.67
C ARG A 76 2.86 -7.66 0.00
N MET A 77 2.85 -7.60 -1.33
CA MET A 77 3.38 -6.44 -2.06
C MET A 77 2.66 -5.14 -1.68
N ALA A 78 1.33 -5.16 -1.54
CA ALA A 78 0.54 -4.00 -1.15
C ALA A 78 0.92 -3.50 0.25
N GLN A 79 1.01 -4.40 1.23
CA GLN A 79 1.39 -4.07 2.61
C GLN A 79 2.81 -3.48 2.66
N THR A 80 3.79 -4.15 2.05
CA THR A 80 5.19 -3.70 2.08
C THR A 80 5.35 -2.33 1.41
N ARG A 81 4.70 -2.09 0.28
CA ARG A 81 4.72 -0.78 -0.40
C ARG A 81 4.03 0.31 0.41
N TYR A 82 2.91 -0.02 1.07
CA TYR A 82 2.21 0.91 1.95
C TYR A 82 3.08 1.34 3.13
N GLU A 83 3.73 0.39 3.78
CA GLU A 83 4.66 0.63 4.89
C GLU A 83 5.88 1.45 4.46
N ALA A 84 6.38 1.23 3.24
CA ALA A 84 7.46 2.01 2.64
C ALA A 84 7.04 3.42 2.20
N GLY A 85 5.76 3.80 2.34
CA GLY A 85 5.23 5.09 1.89
C GLY A 85 5.10 5.23 0.36
N GLN A 86 5.22 4.12 -0.37
CA GLN A 86 5.04 4.02 -1.82
C GLN A 86 3.55 3.87 -2.15
N TYR A 87 2.76 4.87 -1.77
CA TYR A 87 1.29 4.81 -1.78
C TYR A 87 0.68 4.52 -3.16
N GLY A 88 1.27 5.03 -4.25
CA GLY A 88 0.80 4.74 -5.61
C GLY A 88 0.94 3.26 -5.98
N ASP A 89 2.12 2.68 -5.75
CA ASP A 89 2.38 1.27 -6.05
C ASP A 89 1.62 0.33 -5.11
N ALA A 90 1.38 0.76 -3.86
CA ALA A 90 0.54 0.03 -2.90
C ALA A 90 -0.91 -0.06 -3.38
N ILE A 91 -1.47 1.02 -3.93
CA ILE A 91 -2.80 1.06 -4.52
C ILE A 91 -2.90 0.10 -5.71
N ILE A 92 -1.88 0.03 -6.56
CA ILE A 92 -1.86 -0.90 -7.71
C ILE A 92 -1.88 -2.36 -7.22
N SER A 93 -1.00 -2.72 -6.28
CA SER A 93 -1.00 -4.08 -5.70
C SER A 93 -2.30 -4.42 -4.99
N ALA A 94 -2.91 -3.48 -4.27
CA ALA A 94 -4.17 -3.71 -3.59
C ALA A 94 -5.34 -3.90 -4.56
N GLN A 95 -5.35 -3.21 -5.71
CA GLN A 95 -6.35 -3.47 -6.76
C GLN A 95 -6.23 -4.89 -7.32
N GLU A 96 -5.01 -5.41 -7.49
CA GLU A 96 -4.81 -6.81 -7.88
C GLU A 96 -5.36 -7.79 -6.83
N VAL A 97 -5.30 -7.46 -5.54
CA VAL A 97 -6.00 -8.24 -4.50
C VAL A 97 -7.51 -8.22 -4.75
N LEU A 98 -8.10 -7.05 -5.02
CA LEU A 98 -9.55 -6.92 -5.24
C LEU A 98 -10.06 -7.58 -6.53
N VAL A 99 -9.21 -7.71 -7.56
CA VAL A 99 -9.53 -8.51 -8.75
C VAL A 99 -9.77 -9.98 -8.38
N ARG A 100 -9.09 -10.49 -7.34
CA ARG A 100 -9.15 -11.89 -6.89
C ARG A 100 -10.13 -12.09 -5.74
N ASP A 101 -10.23 -11.11 -4.85
CA ASP A 101 -11.18 -11.07 -3.73
C ASP A 101 -11.78 -9.66 -3.59
N PRO A 102 -12.93 -9.40 -4.24
CA PRO A 102 -13.60 -8.10 -4.19
C PRO A 102 -14.04 -7.66 -2.79
N ALA A 103 -14.15 -8.59 -1.84
CA ALA A 103 -14.57 -8.31 -0.47
C ALA A 103 -13.38 -8.11 0.50
N ASP A 104 -12.15 -8.09 -0.01
CA ASP A 104 -10.95 -7.97 0.83
C ASP A 104 -10.90 -6.58 1.52
N LYS A 105 -11.10 -6.58 2.84
CA LYS A 105 -11.13 -5.35 3.64
C LYS A 105 -9.76 -4.70 3.77
N LEU A 106 -8.68 -5.49 3.79
CA LEU A 106 -7.32 -4.98 3.92
C LEU A 106 -6.94 -4.23 2.65
N ALA A 107 -7.20 -4.79 1.47
CA ALA A 107 -6.95 -4.13 0.20
C ALA A 107 -7.72 -2.81 0.06
N ASN A 108 -9.02 -2.81 0.40
CA ASN A 108 -9.82 -1.59 0.42
C ASN A 108 -9.24 -0.53 1.37
N SER A 109 -8.76 -0.95 2.56
CA SER A 109 -8.13 -0.04 3.54
C SER A 109 -6.81 0.53 3.02
N VAL A 110 -5.98 -0.29 2.37
CA VAL A 110 -4.73 0.16 1.74
C VAL A 110 -5.04 1.20 0.67
N ILE A 111 -6.02 0.97 -0.20
CA ILE A 111 -6.40 1.92 -1.25
C ILE A 111 -6.88 3.24 -0.64
N ALA A 112 -7.81 3.18 0.30
CA ALA A 112 -8.40 4.37 0.91
C ALA A 112 -7.33 5.23 1.60
N ILE A 113 -6.53 4.64 2.49
CA ILE A 113 -5.55 5.41 3.28
C ILE A 113 -4.39 5.88 2.40
N SER A 114 -3.92 5.06 1.46
CA SER A 114 -2.88 5.46 0.50
C SER A 114 -3.34 6.64 -0.36
N GLY A 115 -4.57 6.58 -0.87
CA GLY A 115 -5.17 7.64 -1.69
C GLY A 115 -5.27 8.95 -0.93
N LEU A 116 -5.74 8.90 0.33
CA LEU A 116 -5.79 10.09 1.21
C LEU A 116 -4.39 10.67 1.45
N ARG A 117 -3.40 9.85 1.82
CA ARG A 117 -2.04 10.32 2.11
C ARG A 117 -1.37 10.93 0.86
N LEU A 118 -1.56 10.30 -0.29
CA LEU A 118 -1.05 10.79 -1.57
C LEU A 118 -1.70 12.13 -1.94
N SER A 119 -3.02 12.23 -1.83
CA SER A 119 -3.78 13.45 -2.14
C SER A 119 -3.38 14.60 -1.21
N THR A 120 -3.26 14.35 0.10
CA THR A 120 -2.82 15.35 1.07
C THR A 120 -1.42 15.88 0.77
N ARG A 121 -0.48 15.01 0.37
CA ARG A 121 0.86 15.44 -0.07
C ARG A 121 0.78 16.36 -1.29
N ALA A 122 0.03 15.96 -2.32
CA ALA A 122 -0.12 16.75 -3.55
C ALA A 122 -0.75 18.13 -3.28
N LEU A 123 -1.79 18.19 -2.44
CA LEU A 123 -2.43 19.45 -2.04
C LEU A 123 -1.47 20.34 -1.24
N ALA A 124 -0.68 19.76 -0.34
CA ALA A 124 0.34 20.50 0.39
C ALA A 124 1.40 21.08 -0.56
N ASP A 125 1.82 20.32 -1.57
CA ASP A 125 2.80 20.77 -2.56
C ASP A 125 2.25 21.91 -3.41
N LEU A 126 0.99 21.83 -3.84
CA LEU A 126 0.30 22.91 -4.55
C LEU A 126 0.15 24.16 -3.69
N SER A 127 -0.18 23.99 -2.41
CA SER A 127 -0.27 25.11 -1.46
C SER A 127 1.08 25.81 -1.30
N ARG A 128 2.19 25.06 -1.19
CA ARG A 128 3.54 25.65 -1.09
C ARG A 128 3.95 26.40 -2.35
N GLN A 129 3.42 26.00 -3.49
CA GLN A 129 3.65 26.65 -4.78
C GLN A 129 2.69 27.82 -5.06
N ASN A 130 1.81 28.18 -4.12
CA ASN A 130 0.71 29.15 -4.33
C ASN A 130 -0.24 28.77 -5.48
N ASN A 131 -0.27 27.50 -5.86
CA ASN A 131 -1.07 26.95 -6.98
C ASN A 131 -2.38 26.31 -6.51
N LEU A 132 -2.63 26.21 -5.21
CA LEU A 132 -3.90 25.75 -4.67
C LEU A 132 -4.90 26.92 -4.64
N SER A 133 -5.57 27.20 -5.75
CA SER A 133 -6.51 28.34 -5.88
C SER A 133 -7.70 28.04 -6.81
N GLY A 134 -8.66 28.96 -6.84
CA GLY A 134 -9.81 28.87 -7.76
C GLY A 134 -10.61 27.56 -7.60
N PRO A 135 -11.07 26.96 -8.73
CA PRO A 135 -11.86 25.73 -8.72
C PRO A 135 -11.18 24.57 -7.98
N LEU A 136 -9.86 24.42 -8.09
CA LEU A 136 -9.12 23.34 -7.43
C LEU A 136 -9.20 23.42 -5.90
N ARG A 137 -9.19 24.65 -5.35
CA ARG A 137 -9.37 24.84 -3.91
C ARG A 137 -10.78 24.46 -3.47
N THR A 138 -11.80 24.87 -4.22
CA THR A 138 -13.20 24.55 -3.92
C THR A 138 -13.45 23.05 -3.98
N GLU A 139 -13.01 22.37 -5.04
CA GLU A 139 -13.16 20.91 -5.19
C GLU A 139 -12.46 20.15 -4.05
N SER A 140 -11.25 20.56 -3.67
CA SER A 140 -10.53 19.95 -2.55
C SER A 140 -11.27 20.11 -1.21
N GLN A 141 -11.94 21.25 -0.99
CA GLN A 141 -12.75 21.50 0.19
C GLN A 141 -14.01 20.63 0.20
N ASP A 142 -14.67 20.48 -0.94
CA ASP A 142 -15.86 19.64 -1.08
C ASP A 142 -15.53 18.15 -0.83
N LEU A 143 -14.40 17.66 -1.37
CA LEU A 143 -13.92 16.31 -1.09
C LEU A 143 -13.59 16.11 0.39
N ALA A 144 -12.96 17.09 1.04
CA ALA A 144 -12.66 17.02 2.47
C ALA A 144 -13.95 16.99 3.32
N LYS A 145 -14.97 17.77 2.92
CA LYS A 145 -16.29 17.76 3.55
C LYS A 145 -16.97 16.40 3.39
N LEU A 146 -17.01 15.86 2.18
CA LEU A 146 -17.59 14.55 1.90
C LEU A 146 -16.91 13.44 2.72
N LEU A 147 -15.57 13.46 2.77
CA LEU A 147 -14.80 12.50 3.58
C LEU A 147 -15.23 12.58 5.05
N ARG A 148 -15.29 13.78 5.60
CA ARG A 148 -15.69 13.99 7.00
C ARG A 148 -17.13 13.55 7.29
N GLU A 149 -18.05 13.82 6.38
CA GLU A 149 -19.44 13.33 6.46
C GLU A 149 -19.50 11.80 6.41
N SER A 150 -18.70 11.16 5.54
CA SER A 150 -18.63 9.69 5.45
C SER A 150 -18.09 9.03 6.72
N LEU A 151 -17.25 9.75 7.48
CA LEU A 151 -16.73 9.32 8.78
C LEU A 151 -17.73 9.58 9.93
N GLY A 152 -18.88 10.20 9.66
CA GLY A 152 -19.87 10.55 10.67
C GLY A 152 -19.49 11.77 11.52
N GLU A 153 -18.44 12.50 11.15
CA GLU A 153 -17.92 13.61 11.93
C GLU A 153 -18.56 14.95 11.50
N THR A 154 -19.86 15.13 11.72
CA THR A 154 -20.59 16.30 11.18
C THR A 154 -20.35 17.64 11.91
N VAL A 155 -19.68 17.67 13.08
CA VAL A 155 -19.32 18.91 13.82
C VAL A 155 -17.80 19.10 13.98
N LEU A 156 -17.24 20.20 13.45
CA LEU A 156 -15.78 20.46 13.38
C LEU A 156 -15.29 21.23 14.62
N VAL A 157 -16.20 21.90 15.33
CA VAL A 157 -15.98 22.58 16.61
C VAL A 157 -17.36 22.65 17.29
N PRO A 158 -17.56 22.21 18.55
CA PRO A 158 -18.72 22.65 19.31
C PRO A 158 -18.69 24.18 19.28
N ALA A 159 -19.76 24.85 18.83
CA ALA A 159 -19.86 26.30 19.00
C ALA A 159 -19.47 26.60 20.44
N PRO A 160 -18.53 27.53 20.72
CA PRO A 160 -18.15 27.84 22.09
C PRO A 160 -19.46 28.10 22.79
N THR A 161 -19.78 27.27 23.79
CA THR A 161 -21.02 27.37 24.55
C THR A 161 -21.07 28.81 24.98
N ALA A 162 -21.93 29.62 24.34
CA ALA A 162 -22.13 31.00 24.75
C ALA A 162 -22.40 30.87 26.24
N ALA A 163 -21.48 31.42 27.04
CA ALA A 163 -21.35 31.17 28.46
C ALA A 163 -22.74 30.94 29.05
N GLN A 164 -23.02 29.68 29.43
CA GLN A 164 -24.27 29.32 30.07
C GLN A 164 -24.52 30.38 31.13
N GLY A 165 -25.72 30.95 31.04
CA GLY A 165 -26.05 32.27 31.56
C GLY A 165 -25.35 32.57 32.88
N ARG A 166 -24.74 33.76 32.95
CA ARG A 166 -24.65 34.46 34.22
C ARG A 166 -26.08 34.58 34.74
N ASP A 167 -26.49 33.61 35.57
CA ASP A 167 -27.63 33.74 36.45
C ASP A 167 -27.42 35.06 37.19
N LYS A 168 -28.25 36.02 36.84
CA LYS A 168 -28.25 37.35 37.45
C LYS A 168 -29.05 37.21 38.74
N PRO A 169 -28.44 37.27 39.94
CA PRO A 169 -29.21 37.31 41.17
C PRO A 169 -29.76 38.74 41.36
N PRO A 170 -30.90 38.90 42.04
CA PRO A 170 -31.70 40.12 42.01
C PRO A 170 -31.04 41.30 42.72
N ALA A 171 -31.35 42.51 42.25
CA ALA A 171 -30.91 43.76 42.83
C ALA A 171 -31.33 43.86 44.31
N ARG A 172 -30.34 43.99 45.20
CA ARG A 172 -30.54 44.26 46.63
C ARG A 172 -30.71 45.78 46.83
N PRO A 173 -31.67 46.25 47.65
CA PRO A 173 -31.86 47.69 47.84
C PRO A 173 -30.64 48.29 48.53
N SER A 174 -30.13 49.38 47.95
CA SER A 174 -28.96 50.12 48.39
C SER A 174 -29.17 50.77 49.76
N ARG A 175 -28.42 50.31 50.77
CA ARG A 175 -28.23 51.05 52.02
C ARG A 175 -27.03 51.98 51.85
N LYS A 176 -27.28 53.29 51.87
CA LYS A 176 -26.23 54.33 51.89
C LYS A 176 -25.30 54.11 53.07
N VAL A 177 -24.01 53.92 52.80
CA VAL A 177 -22.93 54.17 53.76
C VAL A 177 -21.80 54.88 53.00
N GLN A 178 -21.48 56.09 53.45
CA GLN A 178 -20.31 56.87 53.05
C GLN A 178 -19.05 56.21 53.61
N GLY A 179 -18.00 56.08 52.79
CA GLY A 179 -16.68 55.63 53.20
C GLY A 179 -15.63 55.91 52.12
N LYS A 180 -14.56 56.60 52.52
CA LYS A 180 -13.47 57.19 51.71
C LYS A 180 -12.54 56.16 51.05
N ALA A 181 -12.08 56.51 49.85
CA ALA A 181 -10.76 56.34 49.21
C ALA A 181 -9.87 55.10 49.49
N ALA A 182 -9.46 54.42 48.41
CA ALA A 182 -8.04 54.13 48.10
C ALA A 182 -7.90 53.57 46.66
N GLU A 183 -6.90 54.05 45.95
CA GLU A 183 -6.46 53.65 44.61
C GLU A 183 -5.78 52.27 44.62
N SER A 184 -5.96 51.49 43.55
CA SER A 184 -4.86 50.65 43.02
C SER A 184 -5.21 50.11 41.63
N SER A 185 -4.59 50.69 40.62
CA SER A 185 -4.57 50.19 39.24
C SER A 185 -3.51 49.10 39.12
N ALA A 186 -3.91 47.84 39.25
CA ALA A 186 -3.05 46.70 38.95
C ALA A 186 -3.11 46.41 37.44
N ASN A 187 -2.09 46.83 36.70
CA ASN A 187 -1.86 46.43 35.31
C ASN A 187 -1.17 45.05 35.28
N PRO A 188 -1.72 44.04 34.57
CA PRO A 188 -1.29 42.64 34.71
C PRO A 188 -0.13 42.20 33.79
N PHE A 189 0.67 43.11 33.24
CA PHE A 189 1.69 42.77 32.23
C PHE A 189 3.12 43.28 32.49
N ASP A 190 3.45 43.68 33.72
CA ASP A 190 4.76 44.29 34.01
C ASP A 190 5.90 43.26 34.26
N GLY A 191 5.77 42.04 33.75
CA GLY A 191 6.65 40.91 34.11
C GLY A 191 7.41 40.24 32.97
N LEU A 192 7.46 40.81 31.77
CA LEU A 192 8.16 40.17 30.64
C LEU A 192 9.12 41.15 29.96
N LYS A 193 10.35 41.18 30.48
CA LYS A 193 11.57 41.52 29.73
C LYS A 193 12.61 40.43 29.97
#